data_AF-A0AAQ0C0H1-F1
#
_entry.id   AF-A0AAQ0C0H1-F1
#
_cell.length_a   1.000
_cell.length_b   1.000
_cell.length_c   1.000
_cell.angle_alpha   90.00
_cell.angle_beta   90.00
_cell.angle_gamma   90.00
#
_symmetry.space_group_name_H-M   'P 1'
#
loop_
_entity.id
_entity.type
_entity.pdbx_description
1 polymer ?
#
loop_
_entity_poly.entity_id
_entity_poly.type
_entity_poly.pdbx_seq_one_letter_code
_entity_poly.pdbx_strand_id
1 'polypeptide(L)'
;MLLTIDNLKQAGAFTGRPVEREIKWKQGEQELTATVYVRPLSYKSAVSDILAMSGRVDGVAGRIAACICDAEGKAVFTAEDITGEADPERGPLDGNLTMALLTAIGEVNQAGKPTS
;
A
#
# COMPACT_ATOMS: atom_id res chain seq x y z
N MET A 1 2.49 -21.61 23.42
CA MET A 1 1.22 -20.96 23.05
C MET A 1 0.42 -21.90 22.17
N LEU A 2 -0.87 -22.13 22.43
CA LEU A 2 -1.77 -22.79 21.48
C LEU A 2 -2.26 -21.76 20.45
N LEU A 3 -2.32 -22.13 19.17
CA LEU A 3 -2.76 -21.21 18.12
C LEU A 3 -4.29 -21.06 18.14
N THR A 4 -4.79 -20.05 18.87
CA THR A 4 -6.21 -19.69 18.93
C THR A 4 -6.40 -18.22 18.59
N ILE A 5 -7.59 -17.83 18.14
CA ILE A 5 -7.89 -16.42 17.81
C ILE A 5 -7.61 -15.49 18.99
N ASP A 6 -7.98 -15.90 20.20
CA ASP A 6 -7.77 -15.06 21.40
C ASP A 6 -6.29 -14.90 21.73
N ASN A 7 -5.49 -15.97 21.59
CA ASN A 7 -4.04 -15.88 21.78
C ASN A 7 -3.38 -15.01 20.70
N LEU A 8 -3.86 -15.06 19.45
CA LEU A 8 -3.38 -14.21 18.35
C LEU A 8 -3.73 -12.73 18.55
N LYS A 9 -4.93 -12.44 19.09
CA LYS A 9 -5.32 -11.07 19.47
C LYS A 9 -4.41 -10.54 20.57
N GLN A 10 -4.17 -11.33 21.61
CA GLN A 10 -3.28 -10.96 22.73
C GLN A 10 -1.84 -10.77 22.27
N ALA A 11 -1.37 -11.59 21.32
CA ALA A 11 -0.02 -11.51 20.76
C ALA A 11 0.15 -10.39 19.70
N GLY A 12 -0.92 -9.66 19.34
CA GLY A 12 -0.84 -8.61 18.31
C GLY A 12 -0.56 -9.15 16.89
N ALA A 13 -0.95 -10.39 16.59
CA ALA A 13 -0.62 -11.07 15.34
C ALA A 13 -1.43 -10.58 14.12
N PHE A 14 -2.52 -9.84 14.35
CA PHE A 14 -3.27 -9.19 13.29
C PHE A 14 -2.58 -7.87 12.94
N THR A 15 -2.48 -7.56 11.65
CA THR A 15 -1.81 -6.34 11.20
C THR A 15 -2.43 -5.12 11.86
N GLY A 16 -1.56 -4.30 12.47
CA GLY A 16 -1.95 -3.12 13.23
C GLY A 16 -2.64 -2.06 12.39
N ARG A 17 -2.98 -0.95 13.04
CA ARG A 17 -3.57 0.22 12.39
C ARG A 17 -2.66 0.73 11.26
N PRO A 18 -3.24 1.31 10.19
CA PRO A 18 -2.46 1.98 9.17
C PRO A 18 -1.50 3.00 9.77
N VAL A 19 -0.31 3.10 9.19
CA VAL A 19 0.75 3.99 9.64
C VAL A 19 0.71 5.26 8.80
N GLU A 20 0.55 6.40 9.45
CA GLU A 20 0.57 7.71 8.79
C GLU A 20 1.96 8.06 8.27
N ARG A 21 2.03 8.57 7.04
CA ARG A 21 3.24 9.08 6.38
C ARG A 21 2.93 10.34 5.60
N GLU A 22 3.89 11.24 5.55
CA GLU A 22 3.88 12.35 4.59
C GLU A 22 4.63 11.90 3.33
N ILE A 23 4.06 12.13 2.16
CA ILE A 23 4.73 11.93 0.87
C ILE A 23 4.86 13.26 0.14
N LYS A 24 5.91 13.36 -0.68
CA LYS A 24 6.16 14.49 -1.58
C LYS A 24 6.45 13.99 -2.97
N TRP A 25 5.88 14.65 -3.98
CA TRP A 25 6.16 14.34 -5.37
C TRP A 25 6.03 15.60 -6.23
N LYS A 26 6.59 15.56 -7.44
CA LYS A 26 6.45 16.64 -8.42
C LYS A 26 5.37 16.30 -9.44
N GLN A 27 4.46 17.23 -9.67
CA GLN A 27 3.45 17.19 -10.72
C GLN A 27 3.71 18.35 -11.69
N GLY A 28 4.31 18.04 -12.85
CA GLY A 28 4.85 19.08 -13.73
C GLY A 28 5.92 19.90 -13.00
N GLU A 29 5.72 21.21 -12.87
CA GLU A 29 6.64 22.11 -12.18
C GLU A 29 6.33 22.27 -10.68
N GLN A 30 5.18 21.76 -10.21
CA GLN A 30 4.73 21.95 -8.84
C GLN A 30 5.18 20.78 -7.95
N GLU A 31 5.71 21.10 -6.76
CA GLU A 31 5.88 20.12 -5.69
C GLU A 31 4.60 20.04 -4.85
N LEU A 32 4.10 18.82 -4.68
CA LEU A 32 2.91 18.49 -3.90
C LEU A 32 3.31 17.69 -2.66
N THR A 33 2.58 17.91 -1.57
CA THR A 33 2.73 17.18 -0.31
C THR A 33 1.37 16.64 0.10
N ALA A 34 1.30 15.38 0.53
CA ALA A 34 0.07 14.79 1.02
C ALA A 34 0.34 13.80 2.17
N THR A 35 -0.64 13.68 3.06
CA THR A 35 -0.67 12.63 4.08
C THR A 35 -1.27 11.36 3.48
N VAL A 36 -0.61 10.23 3.68
CA VAL A 36 -1.08 8.90 3.29
C VAL A 36 -1.06 7.96 4.49
N TYR A 37 -1.97 6.99 4.51
CA TYR A 37 -1.91 5.91 5.47
C TYR A 37 -1.51 4.62 4.78
N VAL A 38 -0.51 3.96 5.37
CA VAL A 38 0.06 2.73 4.82
C VAL A 38 -0.26 1.58 5.77
N ARG A 39 -1.05 0.62 5.29
CA ARG A 39 -1.20 -0.68 5.92
C ARG A 39 0.13 -1.46 5.77
N PRO A 40 0.75 -1.93 6.86
CA PRO A 40 1.89 -2.84 6.78
C PRO A 40 1.57 -4.09 5.95
N LEU A 41 2.60 -4.74 5.39
CA LEU A 41 2.42 -5.96 4.62
C LEU A 41 1.64 -6.99 5.45
N SER A 42 0.59 -7.51 4.84
CA SER A 42 -0.41 -8.34 5.48
C SER A 42 -0.81 -9.48 4.55
N TYR A 43 -1.72 -10.33 5.01
CA TYR A 43 -2.34 -11.33 4.13
C TYR A 43 -3.01 -10.68 2.89
N LYS A 44 -3.52 -9.44 2.99
CA LYS A 44 -4.08 -8.71 1.84
C LYS A 44 -3.02 -8.48 0.76
N SER A 45 -1.80 -8.10 1.16
CA SER A 45 -0.68 -7.89 0.24
C SER A 45 -0.22 -9.21 -0.37
N ALA A 46 -0.19 -10.31 0.41
CA ALA A 46 0.15 -11.64 -0.10
C ALA A 46 -0.86 -12.17 -1.14
N VAL A 47 -2.16 -11.95 -0.91
CA VAL A 47 -3.21 -12.28 -1.90
C VAL A 47 -2.97 -11.52 -3.20
N SER A 48 -2.67 -10.21 -3.12
CA SER A 48 -2.36 -9.41 -4.30
C SER A 48 -1.15 -9.95 -5.07
N ASP A 49 -0.09 -10.36 -4.37
CA ASP A 49 1.11 -10.92 -4.99
C ASP A 49 0.80 -12.21 -5.75
N ILE A 50 0.00 -13.11 -5.16
CA ILE A 50 -0.43 -14.36 -5.80
C ILE A 50 -1.25 -14.07 -7.06
N LEU A 51 -2.20 -13.13 -6.98
CA LEU A 51 -3.01 -12.73 -8.13
C LEU A 51 -2.13 -12.17 -9.26
N ALA A 52 -1.11 -11.38 -8.92
CA ALA A 52 -0.15 -10.86 -9.87
C ALA A 52 0.69 -11.94 -10.54
N MET A 53 1.18 -12.93 -9.78
CA MET A 53 1.89 -14.10 -10.34
C MET A 53 1.03 -14.90 -11.32
N SER A 54 -0.30 -14.91 -11.11
CA SER A 54 -1.25 -15.55 -12.02
C SER A 54 -1.69 -14.66 -13.20
N GLY A 55 -1.15 -13.45 -13.33
CA GLY A 55 -1.49 -12.49 -14.40
C GLY A 55 -2.88 -11.86 -14.26
N ARG A 56 -3.52 -11.96 -13.09
CA ARG A 56 -4.90 -11.48 -12.86
C ARG A 56 -4.99 -10.03 -12.42
N VAL A 57 -3.89 -9.48 -11.89
CA VAL A 57 -3.77 -8.11 -11.40
C VAL A 57 -2.36 -7.62 -11.71
N ASP A 58 -2.18 -6.34 -12.03
CA ASP A 58 -0.84 -5.76 -12.15
C ASP A 58 -0.12 -5.80 -10.79
N GLY A 59 1.13 -6.29 -10.78
CA GLY A 59 1.85 -6.54 -9.52
C GLY A 59 2.14 -5.27 -8.72
N VAL A 60 2.43 -4.16 -9.38
CA VAL A 60 2.76 -2.89 -8.72
C VAL A 60 1.48 -2.20 -8.27
N ALA A 61 0.48 -2.10 -9.15
CA ALA A 61 -0.81 -1.51 -8.83
C ALA A 61 -1.52 -2.28 -7.70
N GLY A 62 -1.50 -3.62 -7.78
CA GLY A 62 -2.06 -4.48 -6.73
C GLY A 62 -1.38 -4.26 -5.38
N ARG A 63 -0.04 -4.14 -5.35
CA ARG A 63 0.70 -3.83 -4.12
C ARG A 63 0.28 -2.49 -3.53
N ILE A 64 0.19 -1.44 -4.36
CA ILE A 64 -0.22 -0.11 -3.92
C ILE A 64 -1.66 -0.15 -3.38
N ALA A 65 -2.61 -0.76 -4.10
CA ALA A 65 -4.01 -0.89 -3.66
C ALA A 65 -4.18 -1.75 -2.39
N ALA A 66 -3.28 -2.70 -2.15
CA ALA A 66 -3.27 -3.50 -0.92
C ALA A 66 -2.82 -2.68 0.31
N CYS A 67 -1.82 -1.82 0.11
CA CYS A 67 -1.13 -1.12 1.20
C CYS A 67 -1.64 0.30 1.45
N ILE A 68 -2.03 1.06 0.43
CA ILE A 68 -2.49 2.45 0.60
C ILE A 68 -3.98 2.45 0.99
N CYS A 69 -4.27 3.05 2.13
CA CYS A 69 -5.61 3.15 2.69
C CYS A 69 -5.84 4.52 3.35
N ASP A 70 -7.06 4.75 3.82
CA ASP A 70 -7.38 5.86 4.72
C ASP A 70 -7.03 5.50 6.18
N ALA A 71 -7.33 6.43 7.10
CA ALA A 71 -7.09 6.29 8.54
C ALA A 71 -7.85 5.09 9.16
N GLU A 72 -8.98 4.69 8.57
CA GLU A 72 -9.80 3.55 9.01
C GLU A 72 -9.34 2.24 8.38
N GLY A 73 -8.42 2.29 7.41
CA GLY A 73 -7.90 1.15 6.68
C GLY A 73 -8.70 0.81 5.42
N LYS A 74 -9.67 1.61 4.99
CA LYS A 74 -10.34 1.36 3.70
C LYS A 74 -9.37 1.69 2.55
N ALA A 75 -9.33 0.86 1.53
CA ALA A 75 -8.46 1.10 0.37
C ALA A 75 -8.83 2.42 -0.32
N VAL A 76 -7.82 3.24 -0.65
CA VAL A 76 -8.01 4.51 -1.38
C VAL A 76 -8.12 4.26 -2.89
N PHE A 77 -7.39 3.26 -3.39
CA PHE A 77 -7.32 2.91 -4.80
C PHE A 77 -7.73 1.46 -5.03
N THR A 78 -8.33 1.18 -6.18
CA THR A 78 -8.29 -0.14 -6.82
C THR A 78 -7.02 -0.28 -7.67
N ALA A 79 -6.70 -1.49 -8.13
CA ALA A 79 -5.60 -1.67 -9.09
C ALA A 79 -5.89 -0.93 -10.42
N GLU A 80 -7.15 -0.99 -10.87
CA GLU A 80 -7.62 -0.31 -12.08
C GLU A 80 -7.53 1.22 -11.97
N ASP A 81 -7.69 1.78 -10.75
CA ASP A 81 -7.48 3.20 -10.54
C ASP A 81 -6.05 3.66 -10.83
N ILE A 82 -5.09 2.78 -10.50
CA ILE A 82 -3.65 3.05 -10.61
C ILE A 82 -3.19 2.83 -12.06
N THR A 83 -3.68 1.79 -12.73
CA THR A 83 -3.39 1.49 -14.14
C THR A 83 -4.13 2.41 -15.10
N GLY A 84 -5.16 3.12 -14.64
CA GLY A 84 -5.99 4.01 -15.45
C GLY A 84 -7.14 3.31 -16.17
N GLU A 85 -7.36 2.03 -15.90
CA GLU A 85 -8.42 1.22 -16.51
C GLU A 85 -9.81 1.54 -15.94
N ALA A 86 -9.86 2.06 -14.70
CA ALA A 86 -11.12 2.45 -14.06
C ALA A 86 -11.78 3.67 -14.71
N ASP A 87 -10.98 4.57 -15.29
CA ASP A 87 -11.43 5.78 -15.96
C ASP A 87 -10.42 6.18 -17.05
N PRO A 88 -10.70 5.86 -18.33
CA PRO A 88 -9.80 6.16 -19.44
C PRO A 88 -9.56 7.66 -19.70
N GLU A 89 -10.47 8.55 -19.27
CA GLU A 89 -10.27 10.00 -19.41
C GLU A 89 -9.31 10.54 -18.36
N ARG A 90 -9.31 9.93 -17.16
CA ARG A 90 -8.34 10.25 -16.09
C ARG A 90 -6.96 9.66 -16.36
N GLY A 91 -6.91 8.43 -16.88
CA GLY A 91 -5.66 7.71 -17.15
C GLY A 91 -4.94 7.19 -15.90
N PRO A 92 -3.72 6.64 -16.07
CA PRO A 92 -2.94 6.04 -14.99
C PRO A 92 -2.41 7.08 -14.00
N LEU A 93 -2.00 6.60 -12.82
CA LEU A 93 -1.31 7.44 -11.84
C LEU A 93 0.02 8.00 -12.38
N ASP A 94 0.33 9.23 -11.97
CA ASP A 94 1.60 9.88 -12.25
C ASP A 94 2.80 9.04 -11.75
N GLY A 95 3.88 9.04 -12.52
CA GLY A 95 5.07 8.25 -12.21
C GLY A 95 5.77 8.68 -10.91
N ASN A 96 5.86 9.99 -10.64
CA ASN A 96 6.47 10.50 -9.41
C ASN A 96 5.60 10.15 -8.20
N LEU A 97 4.27 10.29 -8.33
CA LEU A 97 3.35 9.87 -7.27
C LEU A 97 3.44 8.37 -7.01
N THR A 98 3.49 7.55 -8.06
CA THR A 98 3.66 6.09 -7.93
C THR A 98 4.93 5.73 -7.14
N MET A 99 6.05 6.37 -7.45
CA MET A 99 7.32 6.16 -6.74
C MET A 99 7.27 6.64 -5.28
N ALA A 100 6.59 7.76 -5.01
CA ALA A 100 6.41 8.27 -3.66
C ALA A 100 5.59 7.29 -2.79
N LEU A 101 4.52 6.70 -3.36
CA LEU A 101 3.71 5.69 -2.67
C LEU A 101 4.50 4.41 -2.40
N LEU A 102 5.28 3.93 -3.36
CA LEU A 102 6.14 2.74 -3.18
C LEU A 102 7.21 2.97 -2.11
N THR A 103 7.79 4.17 -2.06
CA THR A 103 8.75 4.56 -1.02
C THR A 103 8.10 4.51 0.36
N ALA A 104 6.93 5.13 0.54
CA ALA A 104 6.20 5.11 1.81
C ALA A 104 5.85 3.67 2.26
N ILE A 105 5.45 2.81 1.31
CA ILE A 105 5.24 1.37 1.56
C ILE A 105 6.54 0.72 2.02
N GLY A 106 7.65 0.99 1.33
CA GLY A 106 8.97 0.50 1.68
C GLY A 106 9.37 0.88 3.11
N GLU A 107 9.26 2.15 3.47
CA GLU A 107 9.63 2.67 4.79
C GLU A 107 8.84 2.02 5.93
N VAL A 108 7.52 1.88 5.78
CA VAL A 108 6.67 1.27 6.80
C VAL A 108 7.00 -0.20 7.02
N ASN A 109 7.44 -0.90 5.97
CA ASN A 109 7.78 -2.32 6.05
C ASN A 109 9.27 -2.59 6.35
N GLN A 110 10.14 -1.60 6.15
CA GLN A 110 11.57 -1.69 6.48
C GLN A 110 11.90 -1.20 7.88
N ALA A 111 10.96 -0.59 8.61
CA ALA A 111 11.12 -0.10 9.97
C ALA A 111 11.51 -1.16 11.04
N GLY A 112 11.75 -2.42 10.64
CA GLY A 112 12.27 -3.49 11.48
C GLY A 112 13.60 -4.12 11.00
N LYS A 113 14.21 -3.67 9.90
CA LYS A 113 15.55 -4.14 9.48
C LYS A 113 16.61 -3.27 10.16
N PRO A 114 17.60 -3.86 10.85
CA PRO A 114 18.74 -3.08 11.34
C PRO A 114 19.45 -2.48 10.14
N THR A 115 19.57 -1.15 10.11
CA THR A 115 20.54 -0.46 9.25
C THR A 115 21.92 -0.91 9.71
N SER A 116 22.62 -1.66 8.87
CA SER A 116 23.98 -2.10 9.14
C SER A 116 25.00 -1.00 8.90
#